data_AF-A0A923X664-F1
#
_entry.id   AF-A0A923X664-F1
#
_cell.length_a   1.000
_cell.length_b   1.000
_cell.length_c   1.000
_cell.angle_alpha   90.00
_cell.angle_beta   90.00
_cell.angle_gamma   90.00
#
_symmetry.space_group_name_H-M   'P 1'
#
loop_
_entity.id
_entity.type
_entity.pdbx_description
1 polymer ?
#
loop_
_entity_poly.entity_id
_entity_poly.type
_entity_poly.pdbx_seq_one_letter_code
_entity_poly.pdbx_strand_id
1 'polypeptide(L)'
;VYGSASRTPATPIIPTALLAGTKTVAGFWLGNCFGKKELVNDIILELFALIKSGDLTPVIGQVFPLSQAPACHRAILARQTMGKVTLNPDL
;
A
#
# COMPACT_ATOMS: atom_id res chain seq x y z
N VAL A 1 10.71 -9.44 7.38
CA VAL A 1 9.51 -9.00 8.11
C VAL A 1 8.76 -8.00 7.24
N TYR A 2 7.47 -8.19 6.96
CA TYR A 2 6.68 -7.38 6.01
C TYR A 2 5.70 -6.44 6.74
N GLY A 3 6.15 -5.83 7.84
CA GLY A 3 5.29 -5.06 8.74
C GLY A 3 4.11 -5.87 9.30
N SER A 4 2.98 -5.22 9.54
CA SER A 4 1.80 -5.86 10.13
C SER A 4 1.20 -6.98 9.26
N ALA A 5 1.47 -6.99 7.96
CA ALA A 5 1.00 -8.06 7.05
C ALA A 5 1.66 -9.41 7.34
N SER A 6 2.83 -9.45 8.00
CA SER A 6 3.43 -10.70 8.47
C SER A 6 2.80 -11.27 9.75
N ARG A 7 1.91 -10.53 10.43
CA ARG A 7 1.35 -10.92 11.75
C ARG A 7 2.42 -11.17 12.82
N THR A 8 3.62 -10.65 12.60
CA THR A 8 4.72 -10.66 13.56
C THR A 8 4.94 -9.22 14.01
N PRO A 9 4.94 -8.94 15.32
CA PRO A 9 5.27 -7.61 15.82
C PRO A 9 6.66 -7.15 15.33
N ALA A 10 6.81 -5.85 15.13
CA ALA A 10 8.11 -5.27 14.85
C ALA A 10 9.03 -5.42 16.07
N THR A 11 10.34 -5.60 15.83
CA THR A 11 11.34 -5.54 16.89
C THR A 11 11.39 -4.12 17.47
N PRO A 12 11.36 -3.94 18.80
CA PRO A 12 11.49 -2.63 19.42
C PRO A 12 12.77 -1.91 19.00
N ILE A 13 12.67 -0.59 18.77
CA ILE A 13 13.79 0.26 18.42
C ILE A 13 14.31 0.95 19.69
N ILE A 14 15.62 0.93 19.89
CA ILE A 14 16.28 1.72 20.94
C ILE A 14 16.58 3.11 20.35
N PRO A 15 15.96 4.21 20.84
CA PRO A 15 16.09 5.53 20.21
C PRO A 15 17.53 6.04 20.10
N THR A 16 18.39 5.74 21.06
CA THR A 16 19.81 6.16 21.05
C THR A 16 20.59 5.55 19.90
N ALA A 17 20.18 4.39 19.37
CA ALA A 17 20.81 3.77 18.21
C ALA A 17 20.62 4.59 16.92
N LEU A 18 19.65 5.52 16.89
CA LEU A 18 19.40 6.38 15.73
C LEU A 18 20.42 7.54 15.61
N LEU A 19 21.13 7.86 16.71
CA LEU A 19 22.12 8.94 16.72
C LEU A 19 23.29 8.63 15.80
N ALA A 20 23.75 7.37 15.78
CA ALA A 20 24.80 6.91 14.88
C ALA A 20 24.29 6.94 13.43
N GLY A 21 24.79 7.89 12.65
CA GLY A 21 24.38 8.11 11.26
C GLY A 21 23.04 8.83 11.11
N THR A 22 22.61 9.57 12.14
CA THR A 22 21.54 10.59 12.08
C THR A 22 20.27 10.08 11.39
N LYS A 23 19.73 8.98 11.91
CA LYS A 23 18.61 8.26 11.28
C LYS A 23 17.27 8.81 11.75
N THR A 24 16.28 8.82 10.87
CA THR A 24 14.88 9.14 11.17
C THR A 24 14.00 7.90 11.02
N VAL A 25 13.07 7.72 11.96
CA VAL A 25 12.00 6.73 11.87
C VAL A 25 10.68 7.49 11.92
N ALA A 26 9.81 7.29 10.92
CA ALA A 26 8.52 7.96 10.83
C ALA A 26 7.39 6.95 10.61
N GLY A 27 6.27 7.15 11.29
CA GLY A 27 5.02 6.44 11.02
C GLY A 27 4.20 7.20 9.98
N PHE A 28 3.59 6.48 9.05
CA PHE A 28 2.65 7.05 8.10
C PHE A 28 1.37 6.22 8.06
N TRP A 29 0.23 6.89 8.21
CA TRP A 29 -1.08 6.28 8.04
C TRP A 29 -1.91 7.18 7.15
N LEU A 30 -2.25 6.69 5.94
CA LEU A 30 -3.00 7.45 4.93
C LEU A 30 -4.33 7.99 5.46
N GLY A 31 -4.94 7.31 6.45
CA GLY A 31 -6.16 7.78 7.10
C GLY A 31 -6.06 9.20 7.68
N ASN A 32 -4.88 9.61 8.14
CA ASN A 32 -4.63 10.96 8.69
C ASN A 32 -4.62 12.07 7.63
N CYS A 33 -4.59 11.71 6.35
CA CYS A 33 -4.62 12.65 5.23
C CYS A 33 -6.05 12.98 4.80
N PHE A 34 -7.03 12.10 5.08
CA PHE A 34 -8.41 12.30 4.63
C PHE A 34 -9.02 13.59 5.20
N GLY A 35 -9.81 14.27 4.37
CA GLY A 35 -10.42 15.57 4.71
C GLY A 35 -9.50 16.78 4.52
N LYS A 36 -8.21 16.59 4.23
CA LYS A 36 -7.26 17.67 3.91
C LYS A 36 -6.99 17.70 2.41
N LYS A 37 -7.43 18.76 1.74
CA LYS A 37 -7.38 18.90 0.28
C LYS A 37 -5.93 18.74 -0.23
N GLU A 38 -5.00 19.39 0.43
CA GLU A 38 -3.58 19.43 0.08
C GLU A 38 -2.87 18.08 0.25
N LEU A 39 -3.39 17.17 1.09
CA LEU A 39 -2.77 15.86 1.35
C LEU A 39 -3.41 14.72 0.55
N VAL A 40 -4.57 14.95 -0.07
CA VAL A 40 -5.32 13.90 -0.78
C VAL A 40 -5.73 14.37 -2.17
N ASN A 41 -6.55 15.42 -2.27
CA ASN A 41 -7.12 15.82 -3.55
C ASN A 41 -6.04 16.31 -4.52
N ASP A 42 -5.13 17.16 -4.04
CA ASP A 42 -4.06 17.72 -4.89
C ASP A 42 -3.08 16.62 -5.31
N ILE A 43 -2.74 15.72 -4.39
CA ILE A 43 -1.89 14.55 -4.66
C ILE A 43 -2.55 13.59 -5.65
N ILE A 44 -3.85 13.33 -5.53
CA ILE A 44 -4.58 12.47 -6.48
C ILE A 44 -4.58 13.08 -7.89
N LEU A 45 -4.77 14.40 -8.01
CA LEU A 45 -4.72 15.08 -9.30
C LEU A 45 -3.33 14.95 -9.95
N GLU A 46 -2.27 15.07 -9.17
CA GLU A 46 -0.89 14.87 -9.63
C GLU A 46 -0.66 13.42 -10.09
N LEU A 47 -1.09 12.43 -9.30
CA LEU A 47 -0.99 11.01 -9.68
C LEU A 47 -1.74 10.73 -10.99
N PHE A 48 -2.91 11.32 -11.20
CA PHE A 48 -3.62 11.18 -12.49
C PHE A 48 -2.91 11.87 -13.65
N ALA A 49 -2.26 13.01 -13.41
CA ALA A 49 -1.45 13.68 -14.44
C ALA A 49 -0.28 12.78 -14.87
N LEU A 50 0.42 12.14 -13.91
CA LEU A 50 1.51 11.20 -14.18
C LEU A 50 1.03 9.95 -14.93
N ILE A 51 -0.18 9.45 -14.62
CA ILE A 51 -0.78 8.35 -15.37
C ILE A 51 -1.09 8.78 -16.80
N LYS A 52 -1.64 9.98 -16.99
CA LYS A 52 -1.99 10.51 -18.31
C LYS A 52 -0.76 10.79 -19.17
N SER A 53 0.36 11.23 -18.60
CA SER A 53 1.62 11.45 -19.31
C SER A 53 2.36 10.14 -19.64
N GLY A 54 2.01 9.04 -18.97
CA GLY A 54 2.69 7.75 -19.10
C GLY A 54 3.87 7.56 -18.14
N ASP A 55 4.18 8.56 -17.32
CA ASP A 55 5.26 8.49 -16.32
C ASP A 55 4.94 7.56 -15.15
N LEU A 56 3.64 7.25 -14.94
CA LEU A 56 3.17 6.30 -13.93
C LEU A 56 2.20 5.28 -14.54
N THR A 57 2.57 4.00 -14.51
CA THR A 57 1.69 2.92 -14.97
C THR A 57 1.30 2.00 -13.80
N PRO A 58 0.01 1.92 -13.42
CA PRO A 58 -0.45 0.97 -12.41
C PRO A 58 -0.25 -0.47 -12.88
N VAL A 59 0.43 -1.28 -12.07
CA VAL A 59 0.56 -2.72 -12.35
C VAL A 59 -0.64 -3.45 -11.77
N ILE A 60 -1.58 -3.83 -12.63
CA ILE A 60 -2.70 -4.69 -12.26
C ILE A 60 -2.20 -6.14 -12.28
N GLY A 61 -2.40 -6.81 -11.15
CA GLY A 61 -2.01 -8.19 -10.95
C GLY A 61 -3.10 -9.17 -11.35
N GLN A 62 -3.68 -9.81 -10.34
CA GLN A 62 -4.79 -10.74 -10.50
C GLN A 62 -6.13 -10.03 -10.32
N VAL A 63 -7.12 -10.48 -11.09
CA VAL A 63 -8.52 -10.08 -10.96
C VAL A 63 -9.30 -11.32 -10.57
N PHE A 64 -10.04 -11.26 -9.47
CA PHE A 64 -10.90 -12.35 -9.04
C PHE A 64 -12.37 -11.97 -9.25
N PRO A 65 -13.26 -12.92 -9.55
CA PRO A 65 -14.70 -12.77 -9.33
C PRO A 65 -14.98 -12.22 -7.93
N LEU A 66 -15.97 -11.35 -7.79
CA LEU A 66 -16.41 -10.89 -6.46
C LEU A 66 -16.84 -12.09 -5.57
N SER A 67 -17.46 -13.11 -6.19
CA SER A 67 -17.81 -14.37 -5.53
C SER A 67 -16.62 -15.13 -4.94
N GLN A 68 -15.40 -14.83 -5.41
CA GLN A 68 -14.15 -15.44 -4.95
C GLN A 68 -13.31 -14.53 -4.05
N ALA A 69 -13.90 -13.49 -3.45
CA ALA A 69 -13.20 -12.63 -2.47
C ALA A 69 -12.46 -13.42 -1.37
N PRO A 70 -12.97 -14.53 -0.82
CA PRO A 70 -12.22 -15.34 0.14
C PRO A 70 -10.93 -15.95 -0.45
N ALA A 71 -10.96 -16.39 -1.71
CA ALA A 71 -9.79 -16.94 -2.39
C ALA A 71 -8.76 -15.84 -2.68
N CYS A 72 -9.22 -14.66 -3.11
CA CYS A 72 -8.39 -13.47 -3.27
C CYS A 72 -7.62 -13.14 -1.98
N HIS A 73 -8.31 -13.09 -0.84
CA HIS A 73 -7.65 -12.84 0.45
C HIS A 73 -6.62 -13.92 0.84
N ARG A 74 -6.91 -15.21 0.55
CA ARG A 74 -5.94 -16.29 0.77
C ARG A 74 -4.69 -16.12 -0.10
N ALA A 75 -4.86 -15.77 -1.38
CA ALA A 75 -3.74 -15.53 -2.31
C ALA A 75 -2.86 -14.36 -1.84
N ILE A 76 -3.47 -13.27 -1.36
CA ILE A 76 -2.75 -12.11 -0.78
C ILE A 76 -1.94 -12.55 0.44
N LEU A 77 -2.57 -13.28 1.38
CA LEU A 77 -1.89 -13.76 2.59
C LEU A 77 -0.74 -14.73 2.29
N ALA A 78 -0.96 -15.61 1.32
CA ALA A 78 0.03 -16.58 0.83
C ALA A 78 1.14 -15.95 -0.02
N ARG A 79 1.05 -14.64 -0.31
CA ARG A 79 2.02 -13.91 -1.16
C ARG A 79 2.12 -14.48 -2.57
N GLN A 80 1.00 -14.96 -3.09
CA GLN A 80 0.90 -15.51 -4.45
C GLN A 80 0.44 -14.45 -5.46
N THR A 81 0.39 -13.18 -5.05
CA THR A 81 -0.07 -12.05 -5.87
C THR A 81 1.07 -11.08 -6.12
N MET A 82 1.07 -10.44 -7.30
CA MET A 82 1.99 -9.38 -7.68
C MET A 82 1.17 -8.20 -8.17
N GLY A 83 1.58 -6.96 -7.87
CA GLY A 83 0.82 -5.76 -8.25
C GLY A 83 -0.51 -5.63 -7.50
N LYS A 84 -1.42 -4.81 -8.05
CA LYS A 84 -2.73 -4.56 -7.45
C LYS A 84 -3.68 -5.70 -7.77
N VAL A 85 -4.23 -6.32 -6.73
CA VAL A 85 -5.32 -7.29 -6.84
C VAL A 85 -6.66 -6.56 -6.83
N THR A 86 -7.58 -6.96 -7.71
CA THR A 86 -8.93 -6.36 -7.81
C THR A 86 -10.01 -7.43 -7.82
N LEU A 87 -11.24 -7.02 -7.47
CA LEU A 87 -12.43 -7.85 -7.56
C LEU A 87 -13.30 -7.30 -8.68
N ASN A 88 -13.78 -8.16 -9.56
CA ASN A 88 -14.72 -7.80 -10.62
C ASN A 88 -16.05 -8.53 -10.36
N PRO A 89 -17.19 -7.83 -10.17
CA PRO A 89 -18.49 -8.45 -10.00
C PRO A 89 -19.04 -9.14 -11.26
N ASP A 90 -18.51 -8.79 -12.44
CA ASP A 90 -18.97 -9.31 -13.73
C ASP A 90 -18.23 -10.59 -14.17
N LEU A 91 -17.23 -11.03 -13.41
CA LEU A 91 -16.55 -12.33 -13.55
C LEU A 91 -17.18 -13.38 -12.64
#